data_AF-A0A143TRE6-F1
#
_entry.id   AF-A0A143TRE6-F1
#
_cell.length_a   1.000
_cell.length_b   1.000
_cell.length_c   1.000
_cell.angle_alpha   90.00
_cell.angle_beta   90.00
_cell.angle_gamma   90.00
#
_symmetry.space_group_name_H-M   'P 1'
#
loop_
_entity.id
_entity.type
_entity.pdbx_description
1 polymer ?
#
loop_
_entity_poly.entity_id
_entity_poly.type
_entity_poly.pdbx_seq_one_letter_code
_entity_poly.pdbx_strand_id
1 'polypeptide(L)'
;WSEEKRQEWLLSELRGKRPLFGSDLPQTEETADVLGAFHVLAELPADCFGAYVISMATAPSDVLAVELLQRECHVKQPLRVVPLFEKLADL
;
A
#
# COMPACT_ATOMS: atom_id res chain seq x y z
N TRP A 1 0.82 -0.70 -16.86
CA TRP A 1 -0.60 -0.46 -17.18
C TRP A 1 -0.83 1.05 -17.23
N SER A 2 -1.87 1.53 -17.93
CA SER A 2 -2.30 2.93 -17.80
C SER A 2 -2.82 3.19 -16.38
N GLU A 3 -2.92 4.46 -16.00
CA GLU A 3 -3.41 4.82 -14.67
C GLU A 3 -4.84 4.32 -14.44
N GLU A 4 -5.71 4.45 -15.43
CA GLU A 4 -7.10 3.98 -15.36
C GLU A 4 -7.14 2.46 -15.13
N LYS A 5 -6.29 1.70 -15.84
CA LYS A 5 -6.21 0.26 -15.68
C LYS A 5 -5.64 -0.14 -14.31
N ARG A 6 -4.71 0.63 -13.75
CA ARG A 6 -4.21 0.41 -12.38
C ARG A 6 -5.32 0.64 -11.36
N GLN A 7 -6.03 1.76 -11.46
CA GLN A 7 -7.14 2.08 -10.57
C GLN A 7 -8.25 1.03 -10.63
N GLU A 8 -8.66 0.63 -11.84
CA GLU A 8 -9.70 -0.39 -12.02
C GLU A 8 -9.31 -1.70 -11.34
N TRP A 9 -8.07 -2.16 -11.55
CA TRP A 9 -7.57 -3.38 -10.93
C TRP A 9 -7.48 -3.25 -9.40
N LEU A 10 -6.89 -2.17 -8.89
CA LEU A 10 -6.75 -1.94 -7.45
C LEU A 10 -8.11 -1.83 -6.75
N LEU A 11 -9.09 -1.14 -7.34
CA LEU A 11 -10.44 -1.05 -6.81
C LEU A 11 -11.16 -2.39 -6.84
N SER A 12 -10.93 -3.21 -7.87
CA SER A 12 -11.44 -4.58 -7.93
C SER A 12 -10.89 -5.42 -6.78
N GLU A 13 -9.58 -5.43 -6.59
CA GLU A 13 -8.94 -6.17 -5.49
C GLU A 13 -9.38 -5.66 -4.12
N LEU A 14 -9.43 -4.33 -3.92
CA LEU A 14 -9.88 -3.69 -2.67
C LEU A 14 -11.35 -3.99 -2.32
N ARG A 15 -12.21 -4.22 -3.32
CA ARG A 15 -13.59 -4.68 -3.09
C ARG A 15 -13.67 -6.18 -2.89
N GLY A 16 -12.74 -6.92 -3.49
CA GLY A 16 -12.58 -8.36 -3.32
C GLY A 16 -12.21 -8.75 -1.89
N LYS A 17 -12.54 -10.00 -1.51
CA LYS A 17 -12.18 -10.61 -0.23
C LYS A 17 -11.13 -11.71 -0.37
N ARG A 18 -10.65 -11.93 -1.60
CA ARG A 18 -9.66 -12.97 -1.90
C ARG A 18 -8.29 -12.45 -1.47
N PRO A 19 -7.49 -13.24 -0.73
CA PRO A 19 -6.10 -12.90 -0.47
C PRO A 19 -5.33 -12.74 -1.80
N LEU A 20 -4.57 -11.65 -1.91
CA LEU A 20 -3.77 -11.31 -3.08
C LEU A 20 -2.48 -12.14 -3.12
N PHE A 21 -1.85 -12.32 -1.95
CA PHE A 21 -0.59 -13.06 -1.83
C PHE A 21 -0.84 -14.55 -1.59
N GLY A 22 -0.08 -15.39 -2.31
CA GLY A 22 0.12 -16.79 -1.93
C GLY A 22 1.30 -16.91 -0.95
N SER A 23 1.37 -18.01 -0.20
CA SER A 23 2.47 -18.29 0.74
C SER A 23 3.85 -18.30 0.06
N ASP A 24 3.88 -18.57 -1.25
CA ASP A 24 5.11 -18.83 -2.01
C ASP A 24 5.45 -17.66 -2.94
N LEU A 25 4.98 -16.45 -2.64
CA LEU A 25 5.29 -15.26 -3.45
C LEU A 25 6.82 -15.07 -3.51
N PRO A 26 7.45 -15.14 -4.69
CA PRO A 26 8.88 -14.86 -4.81
C PRO A 26 9.14 -13.37 -4.51
N GLN A 27 10.03 -13.09 -3.56
CA GLN A 27 10.34 -11.73 -3.14
C GLN A 27 11.81 -11.42 -3.44
N THR A 28 12.04 -10.27 -4.06
CA THR A 28 13.38 -9.63 -4.05
C THR A 28 13.65 -9.04 -2.67
N GLU A 29 14.90 -8.66 -2.39
CA GLU A 29 15.26 -7.97 -1.14
C GLU A 29 14.42 -6.70 -0.92
N GLU A 30 14.28 -5.87 -1.96
CA GLU A 30 13.44 -4.66 -1.92
C GLU A 30 11.96 -4.97 -1.64
N THR A 31 11.42 -6.03 -2.25
CA THR A 31 10.01 -6.43 -2.02
C THR A 31 9.83 -6.93 -0.59
N ALA A 32 10.77 -7.73 -0.09
CA ALA A 32 10.75 -8.27 1.26
C ALA A 32 10.84 -7.16 2.31
N ASP A 33 11.64 -6.12 2.07
CA ASP A 33 11.75 -4.96 2.96
C ASP A 33 10.41 -4.20 3.07
N VAL A 34 9.77 -3.90 1.94
CA VAL A 34 8.47 -3.23 1.91
C VAL A 34 7.39 -4.06 2.62
N LEU A 35 7.31 -5.36 2.31
CA LEU A 35 6.35 -6.24 2.97
C LEU A 35 6.66 -6.37 4.46
N GLY A 36 7.94 -6.51 4.83
CA GLY A 36 8.38 -6.58 6.23
C GLY A 36 7.96 -5.37 7.04
N ALA A 37 8.07 -4.17 6.48
CA ALA A 37 7.57 -2.96 7.12
C ALA A 37 6.07 -3.05 7.44
N PHE A 38 5.23 -3.52 6.52
CA PHE A 38 3.81 -3.72 6.78
C PHE A 38 3.52 -4.82 7.82
N HIS A 39 4.35 -5.87 7.89
CA HIS A 39 4.20 -6.88 8.94
C HIS A 39 4.49 -6.28 10.33
N VAL A 40 5.51 -5.44 10.46
CA VAL A 40 5.79 -4.70 11.71
C VAL A 40 4.60 -3.81 12.09
N LEU A 41 3.98 -3.13 11.11
CA LEU A 41 2.78 -2.33 11.32
C LEU A 41 1.57 -3.18 11.79
N ALA A 42 1.46 -4.42 11.34
CA ALA A 42 0.38 -5.33 11.73
C ALA A 42 0.56 -5.91 13.15
N GLU A 43 1.80 -6.00 13.64
CA GLU A 43 2.15 -6.58 14.93
C GLU A 43 2.12 -5.58 16.09
N LEU A 44 2.48 -4.32 15.83
CA LEU A 44 2.60 -3.28 16.85
C LEU A 44 1.27 -2.52 17.10
N PRO A 45 1.10 -1.90 18.29
CA PRO A 45 -0.09 -1.09 18.57
C PRO A 45 -0.23 0.11 17.62
N ALA A 46 -1.44 0.37 17.11
CA ALA A 46 -1.70 1.45 16.16
C ALA A 46 -1.34 2.84 16.70
N ASP A 47 -1.47 3.04 18.02
CA ASP A 47 -1.15 4.31 18.70
C ASP A 47 0.34 4.68 18.63
N CYS A 48 1.22 3.74 18.25
CA CYS A 48 2.63 4.01 17.99
C CYS A 48 2.88 4.72 16.66
N PHE A 49 1.88 4.82 15.78
CA PHE A 49 2.05 5.23 14.40
C PHE A 49 1.11 6.38 14.02
N GLY A 50 1.57 7.23 13.10
CA GLY A 50 0.82 8.37 12.57
C GLY A 50 0.21 8.08 11.21
N ALA A 51 0.86 8.56 10.16
CA ALA A 51 0.43 8.39 8.78
C ALA A 51 1.47 7.61 7.98
N TYR A 52 1.03 6.85 6.98
CA TYR A 52 1.92 6.26 5.98
C TYR A 52 2.13 7.28 4.85
N VAL A 53 3.32 7.86 4.77
CA VAL A 53 3.64 8.89 3.77
C VAL A 53 4.22 8.25 2.52
N ILE A 54 3.59 8.52 1.36
CA ILE A 54 4.12 8.12 0.06
C ILE A 54 4.92 9.29 -0.50
N SER A 55 6.24 9.16 -0.50
CA SER A 55 7.13 10.11 -1.18
C SER A 55 6.94 10.00 -2.70
N MET A 56 7.17 11.10 -3.41
CA MET A 56 7.06 11.15 -4.88
C MET A 56 5.70 10.64 -5.42
N ALA A 57 4.62 10.87 -4.69
CA ALA A 57 3.28 10.48 -5.14
C ALA A 57 2.89 11.27 -6.40
N THR A 58 2.31 10.60 -7.39
CA THR A 58 1.96 11.20 -8.69
C THR A 58 0.54 10.92 -9.12
N ALA A 59 -0.06 9.82 -8.66
CA ALA A 59 -1.37 9.39 -9.12
C ALA A 59 -2.22 8.74 -8.01
N PRO A 60 -3.55 8.69 -8.18
CA PRO A 60 -4.43 8.01 -7.23
C PRO A 60 -4.08 6.53 -7.00
N SER A 61 -3.55 5.85 -8.02
CA SER A 61 -3.13 4.45 -7.89
C SER A 61 -2.01 4.26 -6.85
N ASP A 62 -1.17 5.26 -6.59
CA ASP A 62 -0.12 5.21 -5.57
C ASP A 62 -0.74 5.04 -4.17
N VAL A 63 -1.79 5.80 -3.88
CA VAL A 63 -2.55 5.71 -2.62
C VAL A 63 -3.28 4.38 -2.51
N LEU A 64 -3.98 3.98 -3.57
CA LEU A 64 -4.74 2.72 -3.59
C LEU A 64 -3.84 1.48 -3.43
N ALA A 65 -2.61 1.53 -3.95
CA ALA A 65 -1.64 0.45 -3.80
C ALA A 65 -1.25 0.26 -2.33
N VAL A 66 -0.96 1.34 -1.59
CA VAL A 66 -0.64 1.26 -0.16
C VAL A 66 -1.83 0.77 0.65
N GLU A 67 -3.04 1.24 0.37
CA GLU A 67 -4.26 0.74 1.03
C GLU A 67 -4.43 -0.77 0.83
N LEU A 68 -4.17 -1.26 -0.40
CA LEU A 68 -4.22 -2.69 -0.69
C LEU A 68 -3.15 -3.45 0.09
N LEU A 69 -1.89 -2.98 0.09
CA LEU A 69 -0.80 -3.63 0.81
C LEU A 69 -1.04 -3.69 2.32
N GLN A 70 -1.53 -2.62 2.94
CA GLN A 70 -1.89 -2.62 4.36
C GLN A 70 -2.92 -3.71 4.68
N ARG A 71 -3.94 -3.86 3.83
CA ARG A 71 -4.97 -4.89 3.99
C ARG A 71 -4.40 -6.30 3.82
N GLU A 72 -3.61 -6.53 2.78
CA GLU A 72 -3.06 -7.85 2.45
C GLU A 72 -1.98 -8.30 3.45
N CYS A 73 -1.27 -7.36 4.08
CA CYS A 73 -0.37 -7.63 5.19
C CYS A 73 -1.08 -7.70 6.55
N HIS A 74 -2.42 -7.75 6.56
CA HIS A 74 -3.25 -7.92 7.75
C HIS A 74 -3.11 -6.81 8.81
N VAL A 75 -2.81 -5.59 8.39
CA VAL A 75 -2.81 -4.42 9.27
C VAL A 75 -4.25 -4.16 9.76
N LYS A 76 -4.52 -4.48 11.03
CA LYS A 76 -5.88 -4.46 11.60
C LYS A 76 -6.50 -3.07 11.61
N GLN A 77 -5.67 -2.05 11.81
CA GLN A 77 -6.06 -0.65 11.79
C GLN A 77 -5.15 0.06 10.77
N PRO A 78 -5.55 0.10 9.49
CA PRO A 78 -4.76 0.74 8.45
C PRO A 78 -4.46 2.19 8.80
N LEU A 79 -3.21 2.59 8.57
CA LEU A 79 -2.76 3.96 8.72
C LEU A 79 -3.38 4.83 7.63
N ARG A 80 -3.61 6.09 7.98
CA ARG A 80 -3.96 7.10 6.98
C ARG A 80 -2.82 7.23 5.98
N VAL A 81 -3.10 6.93 4.72
CA VAL A 81 -2.16 7.13 3.62
C VAL A 81 -2.13 8.60 3.23
N VAL A 82 -0.93 9.19 3.16
CA VAL A 82 -0.72 10.61 2.84
C VAL A 82 0.20 10.70 1.62
N PRO A 83 -0.31 11.14 0.46
CA PRO A 83 0.54 11.41 -0.69
C PRO A 83 1.36 12.69 -0.45
N LEU A 84 2.67 12.61 -0.66
CA LEU A 84 3.55 13.76 -0.72
C LEU A 84 3.83 14.09 -2.19
N PHE A 85 3.22 15.17 -2.66
CA PHE A 85 3.45 15.70 -4.00
C PHE A 85 4.70 16.58 -3.98
N GLU A 86 5.78 16.12 -4.61
CA GLU A 86 7.10 16.75 -4.51
C GLU A 86 7.45 17.63 -5.72
N LYS A 87 6.83 17.39 -6.89
CA LYS A 87 7.08 18.21 -8.08
C LYS A 87 5.93 19.19 -8.32
N LEU A 88 6.26 20.30 -8.98
CA LEU A 88 5.26 21.32 -9.38
C LEU A 88 4.15 20.74 -10.27
N ALA A 89 4.47 19.72 -11.07
CA ALA A 89 3.49 19.05 -11.93
C ALA A 89 2.54 18.11 -11.16
N ASP A 90 2.90 17.77 -9.92
CA ASP A 90 2.15 16.87 -9.05
C ASP A 90 1.26 17.65 -8.05
N LEU A 91 1.42 18.98 -7.96
CA LEU A 91 0.68 19.89 -7.06
C LEU A 91 -0.66 20.37 -7.64
#